data_AF-A0A0Q4FNY2-F1
#
_entry.id   AF-A0A0Q4FNY2-F1
#
_cell.length_a   1.000
_cell.length_b   1.000
_cell.length_c   1.000
_cell.angle_alpha   90.00
_cell.angle_beta   90.00
_cell.angle_gamma   90.00
#
_symmetry.space_group_name_H-M   'P 1'
#
loop_
_entity.id
_entity.type
_entity.pdbx_description
1 polymer ?
#
loop_
_entity_poly.entity_id
_entity_poly.type
_entity_poly.pdbx_seq_one_letter_code
_entity_poly.pdbx_strand_id
1 'polypeptide(L)' 'MPRIEHPAAPHLSATEERAYLLARAEVHRQRAENSAEIEIRSIHLRMARLYGEQAALIAMVLPD' A
#
# COMPACT_ATOMS: atom_id res chain seq x y z
N MET A 1 26.20 4.70 -9.67
CA MET A 1 24.94 3.95 -9.45
C MET A 1 23.87 4.60 -10.32
N PRO A 2 23.39 3.95 -11.40
CA PRO A 2 22.33 4.54 -12.22
C PRO A 2 21.04 4.64 -11.38
N ARG A 3 20.42 5.82 -11.38
CA ARG A 3 19.06 6.01 -10.84
C ARG A 3 18.13 5.14 -11.68
N ILE A 4 17.50 4.14 -11.07
CA ILE A 4 16.38 3.45 -11.69
C ILE A 4 15.24 4.46 -11.71
N GLU A 5 15.05 5.13 -12.85
CA GLU A 5 13.86 5.91 -13.12
C GLU A 5 12.67 4.96 -13.09
N HIS A 6 11.98 4.93 -11.95
CA HIS A 6 10.69 4.27 -11.88
C HIS A 6 9.78 5.02 -12.86
N PRO A 7 9.07 4.32 -13.77
CA PRO A 7 8.08 4.98 -14.61
C PRO A 7 7.17 5.76 -13.66
N ALA A 8 7.09 7.08 -13.88
CA ALA A 8 6.32 7.97 -13.04
C ALA A 8 4.92 7.39 -12.93
N ALA A 9 4.57 6.85 -11.77
CA ALA A 9 3.21 6.45 -11.50
C ALA A 9 2.32 7.66 -11.83
N PRO A 10 1.15 7.46 -12.47
CA PRO A 10 0.25 8.56 -12.77
C PRO A 10 0.06 9.41 -11.50
N HIS A 11 0.20 10.73 -11.63
CA HIS A 11 0.04 11.65 -10.51
C HIS A 11 -1.42 11.58 -10.05
N LEU A 12 -1.68 10.80 -9.00
CA LEU A 12 -2.97 10.74 -8.32
C LEU A 12 -3.12 11.98 -7.44
N SER A 13 -4.34 12.48 -7.29
CA SER A 13 -4.66 13.39 -6.18
C SER A 13 -4.46 12.67 -4.84
N ALA A 14 -4.28 13.42 -3.75
CA ALA A 14 -4.09 12.83 -2.42
C ALA A 14 -5.26 11.89 -2.03
N THR A 15 -6.49 12.23 -2.41
CA THR A 15 -7.68 11.40 -2.18
C THR A 15 -7.64 10.10 -2.98
N GLU A 16 -7.29 10.18 -4.27
CA GLU A 16 -7.14 9.00 -5.13
C GLU A 16 -5.98 8.11 -4.69
N GLU A 17 -4.86 8.71 -4.30
CA GLU A 17 -3.69 8.00 -3.77
C GLU A 17 -4.06 7.28 -2.47
N ARG A 18 -4.75 7.97 -1.54
CA ARG A 18 -5.24 7.34 -0.30
C ARG A 18 -6.18 6.17 -0.60
N ALA A 19 -7.13 6.33 -1.52
CA ALA A 19 -8.04 5.26 -1.90
C ALA A 19 -7.30 4.07 -2.53
N TYR A 20 -6.32 4.35 -3.39
CA TYR A 20 -5.45 3.34 -3.97
C TYR A 20 -4.68 2.55 -2.90
N LEU A 21 -4.03 3.24 -1.96
CA LEU A 21 -3.27 2.61 -0.88
C LEU A 21 -4.17 1.72 -0.01
N LEU A 22 -5.37 2.18 0.34
CA LEU A 22 -6.35 1.37 1.09
C LEU A 22 -6.77 0.12 0.32
N ALA A 23 -7.04 0.24 -0.98
CA ALA A 23 -7.38 -0.91 -1.82
C ALA A 23 -6.21 -1.92 -1.91
N ARG A 24 -4.96 -1.44 -1.99
CA ARG A 24 -3.76 -2.30 -1.97
C ARG A 24 -3.59 -3.00 -0.63
N ALA A 25 -3.81 -2.29 0.48
CA ALA A 25 -3.74 -2.86 1.81
C ALA A 25 -4.72 -4.03 1.96
N GLU A 26 -5.94 -3.85 1.49
CA GLU A 26 -7.00 -4.85 1.53
C GLU A 26 -6.70 -6.08 0.68
N VAL A 27 -6.20 -5.89 -0.55
CA VAL A 27 -5.75 -7.01 -1.41
C VAL A 27 -4.68 -7.84 -0.70
N HIS A 28 -3.74 -7.20 -0.02
CA HIS A 28 -2.70 -7.90 0.72
C HIS A 28 -3.24 -8.62 1.96
N ARG A 29 -4.21 -8.03 2.69
CA ARG A 29 -4.91 -8.72 3.78
C ARG A 29 -5.57 -10.00 3.30
N GLN A 30 -6.34 -9.94 2.21
CA GLN A 30 -7.03 -11.10 1.64
C GLN A 30 -6.04 -12.18 1.17
N ARG A 31 -4.91 -11.79 0.58
CA ARG A 31 -3.85 -12.74 0.17
C ARG A 31 -3.17 -13.40 1.36
N ALA A 32 -2.98 -12.68 2.46
CA ALA A 32 -2.43 -13.24 3.69
C ALA A 32 -3.38 -14.29 4.30
N GLU A 33 -4.67 -13.97 4.35
CA GLU A 33 -5.72 -14.88 4.86
C GLU A 33 -5.82 -16.17 4.04
N ASN A 34 -5.67 -16.06 2.72
CA ASN A 34 -5.75 -17.20 1.81
C ASN A 34 -4.42 -17.95 1.63
N SER A 35 -3.33 -17.51 2.27
CA SER A 35 -2.03 -18.16 2.15
C SER A 35 -1.84 -19.23 3.22
N ALA A 36 -1.47 -20.44 2.81
CA ALA A 36 -1.07 -21.53 3.70
C ALA A 36 0.39 -21.42 4.16
N GLU A 37 1.23 -20.71 3.39
CA GLU A 37 2.66 -20.55 3.67
C GLU A 37 2.89 -19.38 4.64
N ILE A 38 3.52 -19.66 5.79
CA ILE A 38 3.76 -18.68 6.85
C ILE A 38 4.60 -17.50 6.35
N GLU A 39 5.64 -17.77 5.56
CA GLU A 39 6.52 -16.73 5.02
C GLU A 39 5.75 -15.79 4.07
N ILE A 40 4.98 -16.34 3.12
CA ILE A 40 4.16 -15.56 2.20
C ILE A 40 3.10 -14.75 2.95
N ARG A 41 2.44 -15.36 3.95
CA ARG A 41 1.49 -14.67 4.82
C ARG A 41 2.13 -13.48 5.51
N SER A 42 3.32 -13.66 6.09
CA SER A 42 4.04 -12.59 6.81
C SER A 42 4.37 -11.41 5.90
N ILE A 43 4.78 -11.68 4.66
CA ILE A 43 5.08 -10.65 3.65
C ILE A 43 3.80 -9.87 3.32
N HIS A 44 2.70 -10.54 3.08
CA HIS A 44 1.44 -9.88 2.77
C HIS A 44 0.88 -9.07 3.94
N LEU A 45 0.98 -9.57 5.17
CA LEU A 45 0.61 -8.79 6.36
C LEU A 45 1.47 -7.53 6.50
N ARG A 46 2.78 -7.63 6.25
CA ARG A 46 3.67 -6.47 6.27
C ARG A 46 3.29 -5.45 5.19
N MET A 47 2.99 -5.90 3.97
CA MET A 47 2.56 -5.01 2.89
C MET A 47 1.23 -4.34 3.21
N ALA A 48 0.25 -5.07 3.75
CA ALA A 48 -1.04 -4.51 4.16
C ALA A 48 -0.86 -3.39 5.19
N ARG A 49 0.00 -3.63 6.19
CA ARG A 49 0.36 -2.64 7.21
C ARG A 49 1.01 -1.39 6.61
N LEU A 50 2.01 -1.56 5.76
CA LEU A 50 2.73 -0.43 5.14
C LEU A 50 1.80 0.46 4.31
N TYR A 51 0.93 -0.13 3.50
CA TYR A 51 -0.04 0.64 2.71
C TYR A 51 -1.06 1.36 3.61
N GLY A 52 -1.52 0.72 4.68
CA GLY A 52 -2.42 1.35 5.66
C GLY A 52 -1.77 2.53 6.40
N GLU A 53 -0.52 2.38 6.84
CA GLU A 53 0.26 3.44 7.48
C GLU A 53 0.48 4.63 6.53
N GLN A 54 0.81 4.38 5.26
CA GLN A 54 0.93 5.44 4.25
C GLN A 54 -0.40 6.17 4.01
N ALA A 55 -1.51 5.44 3.89
CA ALA A 55 -2.83 6.04 3.73
C ALA A 55 -3.23 6.92 4.93
N ALA A 56 -2.85 6.51 6.14
CA ALA A 56 -3.10 7.29 7.36
C ALA A 56 -2.28 8.59 7.39
N LEU A 57 -1.02 8.56 6.92
CA LEU A 57 -0.18 9.77 6.81
C LEU A 57 -0.79 10.79 5.86
N ILE A 58 -1.32 10.36 4.72
CA ILE A 58 -1.99 11.27 3.77
C ILE A 58 -3.17 11.98 4.44
N ALA A 59 -4.02 11.23 5.18
CA ALA A 59 -5.16 11.80 5.89
C ALA A 59 -4.77 12.80 6.99
N MET A 60 -3.59 12.64 7.61
CA MET A 60 -3.10 13.57 8.63
C MET A 60 -2.56 14.87 8.04
N VAL A 61 -1.96 14.83 6.85
CA VAL A 61 -1.34 16.00 6.21
C VAL A 61 -2.35 16.81 5.40
N LEU A 62 -3.34 16.14 4.81
CA LEU A 62 -4.43 16.75 4.06
C LEU A 62 -5.76 16.28 4.66
N PRO A 63 -6.13 16.77 5.86
CA PRO A 63 -7.50 16.64 6.34
C PRO A 63 -8.41 17.46 5.40
N ASP A 64 -9.59 16.94 5.10
CA ASP A 64 -10.59 17.57 4.22
C ASP A 64 -10.86 19.05 4.53
#